data_AF-A0A7X7AX52-F1
#
_entry.id   AF-A0A7X7AX52-F1
#
_cell.length_a   1.000
_cell.length_b   1.000
_cell.length_c   1.000
_cell.angle_alpha   90.00
_cell.angle_beta   90.00
_cell.angle_gamma   90.00
#
_symmetry.space_group_name_H-M   'P 1'
#
loop_
_entity.id
_entity.type
_entity.pdbx_description
1 polymer ?
#
loop_
_entity_poly.entity_id
_entity_poly.type
_entity_poly.pdbx_seq_one_letter_code
_entity_poly.pdbx_strand_id
1 'polypeptide(L)'
;RAAWCDYSGPVEGKWVGIAVFDHPGNLRYPTYWHVRDYGLMTANMFGLSAFYNDPERRGDYVLPAGQSLRFRYRIYVHPGDARQGAVAAKYHDFINPPAVTVAA
;
A
#
# COMPACT_ATOMS: atom_id res chain seq x y z
N ARG A 1 7.76 -5.76 5.77
CA ARG A 1 6.94 -5.78 4.53
C ARG A 1 5.51 -6.07 4.95
N ALA A 2 4.50 -5.48 4.31
CA ALA A 2 3.09 -5.69 4.64
C ALA A 2 2.18 -5.41 3.44
N ALA A 3 1.02 -6.08 3.36
CA ALA A 3 0.04 -5.91 2.28
C ALA A 3 -0.62 -4.52 2.27
N TRP A 4 -0.65 -3.87 3.43
CA TRP A 4 -1.14 -2.51 3.63
C TRP A 4 -0.43 -1.90 4.83
N CYS A 5 -0.44 -0.57 4.91
CA CYS A 5 0.00 0.19 6.07
C CYS A 5 -1.08 1.21 6.42
N ASP A 6 -1.35 1.38 7.71
CA ASP A 6 -2.39 2.26 8.23
C ASP A 6 -1.79 3.31 9.15
N TYR A 7 -2.25 4.54 8.99
CA TYR A 7 -2.02 5.63 9.93
C TYR A 7 -3.34 6.09 10.52
N SER A 8 -3.53 5.84 11.81
CA SER A 8 -4.72 6.23 12.56
C SER A 8 -4.35 7.03 13.80
N GLY A 9 -5.14 8.06 14.11
CA GLY A 9 -4.90 8.92 15.26
C GLY A 9 -5.97 9.98 15.46
N PRO A 10 -5.83 10.82 16.51
CA PRO A 10 -6.76 11.90 16.80
C PRO A 10 -6.60 13.07 15.81
N VAL A 11 -7.70 13.48 15.18
CA VAL A 11 -7.81 14.69 14.36
C VAL A 11 -9.07 15.43 14.81
N GLU A 12 -8.93 16.67 15.28
CA GLU A 12 -10.05 17.50 15.77
C GLU A 12 -10.97 16.78 16.77
N GLY A 13 -10.38 16.02 17.70
CA GLY A 13 -11.11 15.27 18.73
C GLY A 13 -11.80 13.99 18.24
N LYS A 14 -11.63 13.59 16.98
CA LYS A 14 -12.12 12.33 16.41
C LYS A 14 -10.97 11.40 16.10
N TRP A 15 -11.14 10.10 16.34
CA TRP A 15 -10.18 9.12 15.87
C TRP A 15 -10.50 8.73 14.42
N VAL A 16 -9.55 8.90 13.52
CA VAL A 16 -9.68 8.61 12.08
C VAL A 16 -8.39 8.02 11.54
N GLY A 17 -8.47 7.36 10.40
CA GLY A 17 -7.33 6.72 9.78
C GLY A 17 -7.30 6.83 8.26
N ILE A 18 -6.10 6.66 7.73
CA ILE A 18 -5.79 6.54 6.31
C ILE A 18 -4.90 5.32 6.12
N ALA A 19 -5.37 4.38 5.30
CA ALA A 19 -4.63 3.20 4.92
C ALA A 19 -4.23 3.24 3.45
N VAL A 20 -3.04 2.74 3.14
CA VAL A 20 -2.56 2.55 1.76
C VAL A 20 -2.39 1.05 1.52
N PHE A 21 -3.01 0.56 0.44
CA PHE A 21 -3.03 -0.85 0.07
C PHE A 21 -2.06 -1.12 -1.07
N ASP A 22 -1.26 -2.17 -0.93
CA ASP A 22 -0.39 -2.70 -1.98
C ASP A 22 -1.09 -3.88 -2.68
N HIS A 23 -0.92 -4.02 -3.99
CA HIS A 23 -1.59 -5.07 -4.74
C HIS A 23 -0.65 -6.25 -5.02
N PRO A 24 -1.11 -7.51 -4.95
CA PRO A 24 -0.32 -8.71 -5.32
C PRO A 24 0.31 -8.71 -6.71
N GLY A 25 -0.08 -7.77 -7.58
CA GLY A 25 0.43 -7.64 -8.94
C GLY A 25 1.45 -6.52 -9.10
N ASN A 26 1.80 -5.83 -8.01
CA ASN A 26 2.84 -4.81 -8.02
C ASN A 26 4.22 -5.46 -7.92
N LEU A 27 5.22 -4.78 -8.47
CA LEU A 27 6.62 -5.17 -8.32
C LEU A 27 6.98 -5.29 -6.83
N ARG A 28 7.57 -6.43 -6.45
CA ARG A 28 8.06 -6.72 -5.09
C ARG A 28 6.98 -6.71 -3.99
N TYR A 29 5.74 -7.05 -4.35
CA TYR A 29 4.67 -7.28 -3.37
C TYR A 29 5.02 -8.40 -2.35
N PRO A 30 4.62 -8.27 -1.07
CA PRO A 30 4.18 -7.03 -0.43
C PRO A 30 5.36 -6.05 -0.28
N THR A 31 5.13 -4.78 -0.50
CA THR A 31 6.19 -3.77 -0.51
C THR A 31 6.82 -3.52 0.88
N TYR A 32 7.92 -2.79 0.89
CA TYR A 32 8.44 -2.17 2.10
C TYR A 32 7.75 -0.82 2.30
N TRP A 33 7.52 -0.46 3.57
CA TRP A 33 6.87 0.80 3.92
C TRP A 33 7.90 1.74 4.52
N HIS A 34 7.99 2.95 3.98
CA HIS A 34 8.80 4.03 4.53
C HIS A 34 7.86 4.98 5.27
N VAL A 35 7.90 4.91 6.60
CA VAL A 35 7.00 5.66 7.48
C VAL A 35 7.80 6.52 8.46
N ARG A 36 7.33 7.75 8.74
CA ARG A 36 7.97 8.71 9.65
C ARG A 36 6.94 9.49 10.45
N ASP A 37 7.30 9.82 11.69
CA ASP A 37 6.48 10.53 12.68
C ASP A 37 5.99 11.93 12.25
N TYR A 38 6.64 12.54 11.25
CA TYR A 38 6.18 13.77 10.61
C TYR A 38 5.10 13.57 9.51
N GLY A 39 4.49 12.38 9.45
CA GLY A 39 3.33 12.11 8.59
C GLY A 39 3.67 11.54 7.20
N LEU A 40 4.94 11.27 6.90
CA LEU A 40 5.31 10.56 5.67
C LEU A 40 4.99 9.07 5.80
N MET A 41 4.17 8.55 4.89
CA MET A 41 3.87 7.12 4.75
C MET A 41 3.85 6.76 3.26
N THR A 42 4.82 5.96 2.80
CA THR A 42 4.94 5.59 1.38
C THR A 42 5.24 4.12 1.17
N ALA A 43 4.64 3.55 0.12
CA ALA A 43 5.04 2.27 -0.44
C ALA A 43 6.38 2.45 -1.15
N ASN A 44 7.42 1.73 -0.73
CA ASN A 44 8.76 1.87 -1.26
C ASN A 44 9.32 0.51 -1.71
N MET A 45 9.04 0.19 -2.97
CA MET A 45 9.55 -1.02 -3.62
C MET A 45 11.00 -0.90 -4.09
N PHE A 46 11.61 0.30 -4.05
CA PHE A 46 12.94 0.56 -4.61
C PHE A 46 14.04 0.72 -3.55
N GLY A 47 13.69 0.97 -2.29
CA GLY A 47 14.63 1.23 -1.20
C GLY A 47 15.34 -0.01 -0.64
N LEU A 48 15.53 -1.08 -1.44
CA LEU A 48 16.02 -2.37 -0.95
C LEU A 48 17.34 -2.27 -0.18
N SER A 49 18.30 -1.49 -0.67
CA SER A 49 19.61 -1.34 -0.04
C SER A 49 19.49 -0.74 1.37
N ALA A 50 18.62 0.25 1.54
CA ALA A 50 18.35 0.86 2.84
C ALA A 50 17.59 -0.11 3.78
N PHE A 51 16.58 -0.83 3.28
CA PHE A 51 15.80 -1.76 4.11
C PHE A 51 16.56 -3.01 4.52
N TYR A 52 17.53 -3.44 3.73
CA TYR A 52 18.42 -4.55 4.06
C TYR A 52 19.74 -4.12 4.73
N ASN A 53 20.01 -2.81 4.81
CA ASN A 53 21.30 -2.26 5.23
C ASN A 53 22.47 -2.88 4.44
N ASP A 54 22.30 -3.00 3.13
CA ASP A 54 23.22 -3.68 2.23
C ASP A 54 23.29 -2.93 0.88
N PRO A 55 24.38 -2.22 0.56
CA PRO A 55 24.49 -1.43 -0.66
C PRO A 55 24.44 -2.28 -1.94
N GLU A 56 24.81 -3.56 -1.87
CA GLU A 56 24.79 -4.47 -3.02
C GLU A 56 23.37 -4.92 -3.38
N ARG A 57 22.43 -4.86 -2.42
CA ARG A 57 21.00 -5.12 -2.66
C ARG A 57 20.32 -3.92 -3.28
N ARG A 58 20.70 -3.61 -4.52
CA ARG A 58 20.07 -2.53 -5.27
C ARG A 58 18.59 -2.80 -5.51
N GLY A 59 17.80 -1.74 -5.44
CA GLY A 59 16.38 -1.78 -5.74
C GLY A 59 16.02 -1.14 -7.07
N ASP A 60 16.94 -0.94 -7.99
CA ASP A 60 16.60 -0.56 -9.36
C ASP A 60 15.76 -1.64 -10.05
N TYR A 61 15.05 -1.23 -11.10
CA TYR A 61 14.29 -2.11 -11.98
C TYR A 61 14.45 -1.59 -13.41
N VAL A 62 14.95 -2.44 -14.30
CA VAL A 62 15.07 -2.12 -15.73
C VAL A 62 13.78 -2.53 -16.41
N LEU A 63 13.05 -1.56 -16.96
CA LEU A 63 11.88 -1.81 -17.81
C LEU A 63 12.34 -1.93 -19.27
N PRO A 64 12.24 -3.10 -19.92
CA PRO A 64 12.64 -3.25 -21.32
C PRO A 64 11.78 -2.39 -22.26
N ALA A 65 12.35 -2.02 -23.41
CA ALA A 65 11.63 -1.28 -24.44
C ALA A 65 10.35 -2.03 -24.87
N GLY A 66 9.24 -1.29 -25.01
CA GLY A 66 7.94 -1.84 -25.38
C GLY A 66 7.18 -2.56 -24.27
N GLN A 67 7.75 -2.72 -23.07
CA GLN A 67 7.06 -3.31 -21.92
C GLN A 67 6.36 -2.25 -21.07
N SER A 68 5.41 -2.71 -20.25
CA SER A 68 4.68 -1.86 -19.30
C SER A 68 4.82 -2.39 -17.88
N LEU A 69 5.08 -1.49 -16.94
CA LEU A 69 5.01 -1.77 -15.52
C LEU A 69 3.79 -1.07 -14.93
N ARG A 70 2.88 -1.83 -14.33
CA ARG A 70 1.67 -1.30 -13.71
C ARG A 70 1.78 -1.38 -12.19
N PHE A 71 1.55 -0.25 -11.55
CA PHE A 71 1.36 -0.15 -10.10
C PHE A 71 -0.11 0.07 -9.78
N ARG A 72 -0.62 -0.64 -8.77
CA ARG A 72 -1.99 -0.60 -8.31
C ARG A 72 -1.95 -0.37 -6.81
N TYR A 73 -2.38 0.81 -6.37
CA TYR A 73 -2.53 1.12 -4.95
C TYR A 73 -3.95 1.62 -4.72
N ARG A 74 -4.45 1.47 -3.50
CA ARG A 74 -5.70 2.07 -3.05
C ARG A 74 -5.46 2.82 -1.75
N ILE A 75 -6.00 4.03 -1.66
CA ILE A 75 -6.09 4.77 -0.41
C ILE A 75 -7.48 4.54 0.16
N TYR A 76 -7.56 4.26 1.46
CA TYR A 76 -8.81 4.10 2.18
C TYR A 76 -8.80 4.99 3.42
N VAL A 77 -9.72 5.94 3.47
CA VAL A 77 -9.94 6.82 4.62
C VAL A 77 -11.11 6.28 5.43
N HIS A 78 -10.95 6.20 6.75
CA HIS A 78 -11.96 5.58 7.61
C HIS A 78 -12.06 6.24 8.98
N PRO A 79 -13.22 6.09 9.67
CA PRO A 79 -13.30 6.40 11.09
C PRO A 79 -12.55 5.34 11.90
N GLY A 80 -12.13 5.73 13.11
CA GLY A 80 -11.49 4.81 14.04
C GLY A 80 -10.11 4.33 13.56
N ASP A 81 -9.60 3.29 14.21
CA ASP A 81 -8.35 2.65 13.84
C ASP A 81 -8.53 1.60 12.72
N ALA A 82 -7.44 0.92 12.33
CA ALA A 82 -7.48 -0.11 11.30
C ALA A 82 -8.50 -1.24 11.55
N ARG A 83 -8.84 -1.54 12.82
CA ARG A 83 -9.83 -2.56 13.18
C ARG A 83 -11.24 -1.99 13.03
N GLN A 84 -11.50 -0.81 13.61
CA GLN A 84 -12.79 -0.14 13.54
C GLN A 84 -13.17 0.23 12.10
N GLY A 85 -12.20 0.66 11.29
CA GLY A 85 -12.35 0.93 9.86
C GLY A 85 -12.44 -0.33 9.00
N ALA A 86 -12.32 -1.54 9.58
CA ALA A 86 -12.33 -2.80 8.85
C ALA A 86 -11.32 -2.84 7.68
N VAL A 87 -10.12 -2.28 7.89
CA VAL A 87 -9.09 -2.11 6.85
C VAL A 87 -8.76 -3.41 6.14
N ALA A 88 -8.63 -4.52 6.88
CA ALA A 88 -8.35 -5.84 6.30
C ALA A 88 -9.46 -6.30 5.34
N ALA A 89 -10.74 -6.05 5.66
CA ALA A 89 -11.85 -6.38 4.77
C ALA A 89 -11.82 -5.51 3.50
N LYS A 90 -11.55 -4.21 3.65
CA LYS A 90 -11.41 -3.28 2.49
C LYS A 90 -10.20 -3.57 1.63
N TYR A 91 -9.16 -4.12 2.22
CA TYR A 91 -8.04 -4.69 1.49
C TYR A 91 -8.48 -5.90 0.64
N HIS A 92 -9.23 -6.83 1.21
CA HIS A 92 -9.78 -7.96 0.45
C HIS A 92 -10.69 -7.51 -0.70
N ASP A 93 -11.57 -6.53 -0.49
CA ASP A 93 -12.40 -5.92 -1.54
C ASP A 93 -11.55 -5.30 -2.67
N PHE A 94 -10.34 -4.83 -2.36
CA PHE A 94 -9.42 -4.26 -3.34
C PHE A 94 -8.74 -5.31 -4.20
N ILE A 95 -8.23 -6.38 -3.58
CA ILE A 95 -7.47 -7.41 -4.28
C ILE A 95 -8.36 -8.49 -4.92
N ASN A 96 -9.62 -8.60 -4.47
CA ASN A 96 -10.64 -9.49 -5.00
C ASN A 96 -11.90 -8.69 -5.38
N PRO A 97 -11.84 -7.76 -6.35
CA PRO A 97 -13.00 -6.98 -6.73
C PRO A 97 -14.10 -7.89 -7.31
N PRO A 98 -15.39 -7.63 -7.02
CA PRO A 98 -16.48 -8.42 -7.57
C PRO A 98 -16.53 -8.32 -9.09
N ALA A 99 -16.85 -9.42 -9.76
CA ALA A 99 -17.19 -9.41 -11.17
C ALA A 99 -18.61 -8.85 -11.34
N VAL A 100 -18.75 -7.74 -12.06
CA VAL A 100 -20.04 -7.10 -12.33
C VAL A 100 -20.43 -7.38 -13.77
N THR A 101 -21.62 -7.95 -13.98
CA THR A 101 -22.25 -8.05 -15.30
C THR A 101 -23.45 -7.11 -15.33
N VAL A 102 -23.49 -6.18 -16.27
CA VAL A 102 -24.66 -5.31 -16.49
C VAL A 102 -25.58 -6.03 -17.45
N ALA A 103 -26.81 -6.35 -17.02
CA ALA A 103 -27.83 -6.90 -17.90
C ALA A 103 -28.30 -5.82 -18.88
N ALA A 104 -28.53 -6.21 -20.13
CA ALA A 104 -29.08 -5.37 -21.18
C ALA A 104 -30.58 -5.13 -21.00
#